data_AF-A0A9E6AG27-F1
#
_entry.id   AF-A0A9E6AG27-F1
#
_cell.length_a   1.000
_cell.length_b   1.000
_cell.length_c   1.000
_cell.angle_alpha   90.00
_cell.angle_beta   90.00
_cell.angle_gamma   90.00
#
_symmetry.space_group_name_H-M   'P 1'
#
loop_
_entity.id
_entity.type
_entity.pdbx_description
1 polymer ?
#
loop_
_entity_poly.entity_id
_entity_poly.type
_entity_poly.pdbx_seq_one_letter_code
_entity_poly.pdbx_strand_id
1 'polypeptide(L)'
;MASPTYLTDLNLPSNQIADVRPLASLRKLLGLNLRSNRLKDVSALASLTNLTDVFLSENQITDVSALASLTKLKLLFLKNNPLACSGTHGVVPL
;
A
#
# COMPACT_ATOMS: atom_id res chain seq x y z
N MET A 1 -1.23 -23.79 13.04
CA MET A 1 -2.56 -23.18 12.88
C MET A 1 -2.40 -21.71 13.25
N ALA A 2 -2.49 -20.78 12.31
CA ALA A 2 -2.34 -19.36 12.62
C ALA A 2 -3.65 -18.84 13.21
N SER A 3 -3.61 -18.36 14.45
CA SER A 3 -4.72 -17.63 15.07
C SER A 3 -5.14 -16.46 14.16
N PRO A 4 -6.44 -16.15 14.00
CA PRO A 4 -6.85 -15.03 13.17
C PRO A 4 -6.29 -13.74 13.76
N THR A 5 -5.30 -13.15 13.09
CA THR A 5 -4.69 -11.90 13.53
C THR A 5 -5.70 -10.77 13.38
N TYR A 6 -6.16 -10.20 14.49
CA TYR A 6 -7.13 -9.10 14.54
C TYR A 6 -6.48 -7.72 14.32
N LEU A 7 -5.34 -7.68 13.64
CA LEU A 7 -4.62 -6.43 13.47
C LEU A 7 -5.40 -5.51 12.53
N THR A 8 -5.76 -4.33 13.03
CA THR A 8 -6.46 -3.28 12.28
C THR A 8 -5.51 -2.20 11.80
N ASP A 9 -4.41 -1.97 12.51
CA ASP A 9 -3.47 -0.90 12.22
C ASP A 9 -2.04 -1.43 12.31
N LEU A 10 -1.24 -1.16 11.28
CA LEU A 10 0.16 -1.57 11.22
C LEU A 10 1.06 -0.37 10.88
N ASN A 11 1.93 -0.02 11.81
CA ASN A 11 2.83 1.14 11.70
C ASN A 11 4.28 0.66 11.62
N LEU A 12 4.88 0.72 10.43
CA LEU A 12 6.26 0.28 10.14
C LEU A 12 7.10 1.35 9.39
N PRO A 13 7.05 2.64 9.75
CA PRO A 13 7.77 3.68 9.04
C PRO A 13 9.29 3.58 9.29
N SER A 14 10.08 4.11 8.35
CA SER A 14 11.53 4.27 8.51
C SER A 14 12.29 2.96 8.75
N ASN A 15 11.91 1.91 8.02
CA ASN A 15 12.59 0.62 8.02
C ASN A 15 13.28 0.36 6.67
N GLN A 16 13.78 -0.87 6.48
CA GLN A 16 14.38 -1.31 5.23
C GLN A 16 13.48 -2.33 4.49
N ILE A 17 12.16 -2.24 4.69
CA ILE A 17 11.21 -3.19 4.12
C ILE A 17 11.18 -3.00 2.61
N ALA A 18 11.46 -4.08 1.88
CA ALA A 18 11.36 -4.14 0.43
C ALA A 18 10.28 -5.13 -0.04
N ASP A 19 9.79 -5.99 0.85
CA ASP A 19 8.81 -7.04 0.56
C ASP A 19 7.65 -7.01 1.56
N VAL A 20 6.44 -6.86 1.05
CA VAL A 20 5.19 -6.81 1.83
C VAL A 20 4.28 -8.01 1.58
N ARG A 21 4.74 -9.03 0.83
CA ARG A 21 4.00 -10.29 0.63
C ARG A 21 3.51 -10.94 1.93
N PRO A 22 4.27 -10.94 3.05
CA PRO A 22 3.77 -11.48 4.31
C PRO A 22 2.50 -10.79 4.85
N LEU A 23 2.24 -9.53 4.45
CA LEU A 23 1.08 -8.76 4.91
C LEU A 23 -0.23 -9.19 4.23
N ALA A 24 -0.19 -9.93 3.13
CA ALA A 24 -1.38 -10.28 2.32
C ALA A 24 -2.46 -11.06 3.11
N SER A 25 -2.08 -11.70 4.22
CA SER A 25 -3.01 -12.43 5.10
C SER A 25 -3.75 -11.53 6.09
N LEU A 26 -3.30 -10.28 6.30
CA LEU A 26 -3.84 -9.34 7.30
C LEU A 26 -5.07 -8.59 6.78
N ARG A 27 -6.07 -9.32 6.28
CA ARG A 27 -7.25 -8.78 5.58
C ARG A 27 -8.16 -7.87 6.42
N LYS A 28 -7.89 -7.75 7.73
CA LYS A 28 -8.61 -6.86 8.65
C LYS A 28 -7.94 -5.51 8.84
N LEU A 29 -6.79 -5.26 8.20
CA LEU A 29 -6.13 -3.96 8.25
C LEU A 29 -7.02 -2.86 7.65
N LEU A 30 -7.10 -1.77 8.40
CA LEU A 30 -7.73 -0.50 8.08
C LEU A 30 -6.64 0.55 7.82
N GLY A 31 -5.62 0.61 8.68
CA GLY A 31 -4.49 1.52 8.56
C GLY A 31 -3.17 0.80 8.27
N LEU A 32 -2.41 1.29 7.28
CA LEU A 32 -1.07 0.79 6.97
C LEU A 32 -0.09 1.93 6.71
N ASN A 33 0.93 2.04 7.57
CA ASN A 33 2.02 2.99 7.38
C ASN A 33 3.33 2.28 7.07
N LEU A 34 3.79 2.46 5.83
CA LEU A 34 5.05 1.94 5.27
C LEU A 34 5.92 3.09 4.74
N ARG A 35 5.72 4.31 5.24
CA ARG A 35 6.52 5.49 4.86
C ARG A 35 8.02 5.25 5.08
N SER A 36 8.86 5.81 4.21
CA SER A 36 10.33 5.78 4.34
C SER A 36 10.86 4.33 4.41
N ASN A 37 10.51 3.52 3.40
CA ASN A 37 10.99 2.15 3.24
C ASN A 37 11.66 1.99 1.86
N ARG A 38 11.81 0.75 1.37
CA ARG A 38 12.47 0.43 0.09
C ARG A 38 11.53 -0.31 -0.87
N LEU A 39 10.23 -0.07 -0.76
CA LEU A 39 9.23 -0.73 -1.57
C LEU A 39 9.33 -0.29 -3.03
N LYS A 40 9.27 -1.27 -3.93
CA LYS A 40 9.14 -1.04 -5.38
C LYS A 40 7.82 -1.58 -5.90
N ASP A 41 7.38 -2.71 -5.35
CA ASP A 41 6.16 -3.39 -5.68
C ASP A 41 5.21 -3.39 -4.47
N VAL A 42 3.96 -3.02 -4.71
CA VAL A 42 2.86 -3.00 -3.73
C VAL A 42 1.72 -3.94 -4.10
N SER A 43 1.94 -4.84 -5.08
CA SER A 43 0.93 -5.78 -5.58
C SER A 43 0.33 -6.66 -4.50
N ALA A 44 1.12 -7.05 -3.50
CA ALA A 44 0.64 -7.83 -2.36
C ALA A 44 -0.39 -7.10 -1.48
N LEU A 45 -0.51 -5.77 -1.60
CA LEU A 45 -1.50 -5.00 -0.86
C LEU A 45 -2.91 -5.09 -1.49
N ALA A 46 -3.04 -5.55 -2.73
CA ALA A 46 -4.31 -5.61 -3.47
C ALA A 46 -5.40 -6.45 -2.78
N SER A 47 -5.00 -7.42 -1.94
CA SER A 47 -5.93 -8.27 -1.17
C SER A 47 -6.40 -7.64 0.15
N LEU A 48 -5.86 -6.49 0.54
CA LEU A 48 -6.19 -5.79 1.79
C LEU A 48 -7.34 -4.80 1.58
N THR A 49 -8.46 -5.30 1.04
CA THR A 49 -9.61 -4.51 0.58
C THR A 49 -10.36 -3.74 1.69
N ASN A 50 -9.94 -3.86 2.95
CA ASN A 50 -10.48 -3.09 4.07
C ASN A 50 -9.64 -1.84 4.40
N LEU A 51 -8.49 -1.63 3.76
CA LEU A 51 -7.66 -0.45 3.98
C LEU A 51 -8.43 0.84 3.69
N THR A 52 -8.38 1.76 4.64
CA THR A 52 -8.91 3.11 4.55
C THR A 52 -7.77 4.13 4.44
N ASP A 53 -6.62 3.85 5.05
CA ASP A 53 -5.52 4.80 5.17
C ASP A 53 -4.18 4.12 4.87
N VAL A 54 -3.51 4.57 3.80
CA VAL A 54 -2.25 3.99 3.34
C VAL A 54 -1.18 5.07 3.15
N PHE A 55 -0.08 4.94 3.88
CA PHE A 55 1.07 5.83 3.80
C PHE A 55 2.26 5.08 3.17
N LEU A 56 2.59 5.44 1.94
CA LEU A 56 3.66 4.84 1.13
C LEU A 56 4.71 5.87 0.67
N SER A 57 4.67 7.09 1.23
CA SER A 57 5.64 8.15 0.91
C SER A 57 7.09 7.70 1.14
N GLU A 58 8.02 8.27 0.40
CA GLU A 58 9.47 7.99 0.53
C GLU A 58 9.79 6.50 0.32
N ASN A 59 9.34 5.95 -0.81
CA ASN A 59 9.67 4.60 -1.27
C ASN A 59 10.23 4.68 -2.71
N GLN A 60 10.34 3.54 -3.39
CA GLN A 60 10.84 3.41 -4.76
C GLN A 60 9.76 2.85 -5.69
N ILE A 61 8.48 3.13 -5.39
CA ILE A 61 7.32 2.61 -6.12
C ILE A 61 7.20 3.33 -7.45
N THR A 62 7.06 2.56 -8.54
CA THR A 62 6.90 3.09 -9.90
C THR A 62 5.49 2.92 -10.45
N ASP A 63 4.74 1.95 -9.91
CA ASP A 63 3.37 1.62 -10.29
C ASP A 63 2.52 1.32 -9.04
N VAL A 64 1.30 1.83 -9.02
CA VAL A 64 0.31 1.64 -7.96
C VAL A 64 -1.01 1.09 -8.49
N SER A 65 -1.05 0.60 -9.73
CA SER A 65 -2.22 -0.01 -10.38
C SER A 65 -2.86 -1.12 -9.53
N ALA A 66 -2.05 -1.87 -8.79
CA ALA A 66 -2.52 -2.89 -7.86
C ALA A 66 -3.37 -2.36 -6.69
N LEU A 67 -3.31 -1.06 -6.39
CA LEU A 67 -4.13 -0.43 -5.35
C LEU A 67 -5.53 -0.06 -5.85
N ALA A 68 -5.83 -0.19 -7.15
CA ALA A 68 -7.15 0.14 -7.72
C ALA A 68 -8.29 -0.74 -7.18
N SER A 69 -7.99 -1.92 -6.61
CA SER A 69 -8.99 -2.76 -5.95
C SER A 69 -9.38 -2.29 -4.54
N LEU A 70 -8.67 -1.31 -3.98
CA LEU A 70 -8.88 -0.82 -2.61
C LEU A 70 -10.00 0.21 -2.56
N THR A 71 -11.23 -0.21 -2.88
CA THR A 71 -12.40 0.67 -3.01
C THR A 71 -12.84 1.39 -1.73
N LYS A 72 -12.28 1.03 -0.57
CA LYS A 72 -12.52 1.70 0.72
C LYS A 72 -11.46 2.74 1.08
N LEU A 73 -10.43 2.91 0.24
CA LEU A 73 -9.32 3.81 0.50
C LEU A 73 -9.79 5.26 0.50
N LYS A 74 -9.52 5.95 1.61
CA LYS A 74 -9.85 7.36 1.79
C LYS A 74 -8.62 8.24 1.68
N LEU A 75 -7.48 7.76 2.19
CA LEU A 75 -6.20 8.46 2.18
C LEU A 75 -5.11 7.59 1.57
N LEU A 76 -4.43 8.13 0.56
CA LEU A 76 -3.27 7.51 -0.08
C LEU A 76 -2.14 8.55 -0.20
N PHE A 77 -1.06 8.33 0.53
CA PHE A 77 0.13 9.19 0.47
C PHE A 77 1.26 8.49 -0.28
N LEU A 78 1.62 9.05 -1.43
CA LEU A 78 2.63 8.50 -2.35
C LEU A 78 3.82 9.45 -2.61
N LYS A 79 3.90 10.58 -1.89
CA LYS A 79 4.92 11.60 -2.12
C LYS A 79 6.33 11.00 -2.10
N ASN A 80 7.24 11.51 -2.93
CA ASN A 80 8.61 11.01 -3.02
C ASN A 80 8.69 9.52 -3.40
N ASN A 81 7.91 9.12 -4.40
CA ASN A 81 8.07 7.87 -5.14
C ASN A 81 8.35 8.21 -6.61
N PRO A 82 9.17 7.42 -7.32
CA PRO A 82 9.45 7.58 -8.74
C PRO A 82 8.30 7.06 -9.61
N LEU A 83 7.06 7.48 -9.33
CA LEU A 83 5.89 7.06 -10.11
C LEU A 83 6.07 7.49 -11.56
N ALA A 84 5.92 6.55 -12.48
CA ALA A 84 5.94 6.86 -13.89
C ALA A 84 4.66 7.64 -14.22
N CYS A 85 4.79 8.93 -14.54
CA CYS A 85 3.71 9.67 -15.17
C CYS A 85 3.53 9.14 -16.59
N SER A 86 2.72 8.10 -16.79
CA SER A 86 2.26 7.75 -18.15
C SER A 86 1.27 8.81 -18.59
N GLY A 87 1.76 9.83 -19.28
CA GLY A 87 0.95 10.85 -19.90
C GLY A 87 0.09 10.27 -21.02
N THR A 88 -1.15 9.91 -20.72
CA THR A 88 -2.28 10.03 -21.64
C THR A 88 -3.47 10.50 -20.83
N HIS A 89 -4.04 11.64 -21.22
CA HIS A 89 -5.31 12.15 -20.71
C HIS A 89 -6.36 11.04 -20.73
N GLY A 90 -6.80 10.64 -19.54
CA GLY A 90 -7.79 9.60 -19.37
C GLY A 90 -7.75 9.22 -17.91
N VAL A 91 -8.54 9.95 -17.12
CA VAL A 91 -9.00 9.62 -15.77
C VAL A 91 -8.46 8.27 -15.29
N VAL A 92 -7.51 8.26 -14.36
CA VAL A 92 -7.33 7.10 -13.49
C VAL A 92 -8.42 7.27 -12.44
N PRO A 93 -9.55 6.55 -12.51
CA PRO A 93 -10.47 6.55 -11.40
C PRO A 93 -9.79 5.74 -10.29
N LEU A 94 -9.72 6.34 -9.10
CA LEU A 94 -9.79 5.54 -7.89
C LEU A 94 -11.20 4.93 -7.80
#